data_AF-A0A968HA01-F1
#
_entry.id   AF-A0A968HA01-F1
#
_cell.length_a   1.000
_cell.length_b   1.000
_cell.length_c   1.000
_cell.angle_alpha   90.00
_cell.angle_beta   90.00
_cell.angle_gamma   90.00
#
_symmetry.space_group_name_H-M   'P 1'
#
loop_
_entity.id
_entity.type
_entity.pdbx_description
1 polymer ?
#
loop_
_entity_poly.entity_id
_entity_poly.type
_entity_poly.pdbx_seq_one_letter_code
_entity_poly.pdbx_strand_id
1 'polypeptide(L)'
;MILFIMQGMKHSYHALQNSWIFVLLVMPAWFIASNTVECRAEQVNCDTCHSDLSAKKNRHAAVQMGCPSCHSGIDAADIPHKKTNKVAKGLASEPPALCYGCHDKGVFSKKTVHPALQMGCLSCHNPHASDNEKLLITPMPDLCFTCHDKAKFSGAVVHSPVSIGLCTSCHDPHASAQEKLLKASMPDLCFTCHDKGPFTRKTVHAPVAGGMCAGCHSPHASEEQKLLLKRPISVCLECHAEVMKTPHAVTGFSARGGHYLGSVKKGKKVVKDPVRKDSEFYCGSCHEPHSSDWGKLFRYKAASTMGLCQYCHKY
;
A
#
# COMPACT_ATOMS: atom_id res chain seq x y z
N MET A 1 -28.10 -45.50 22.53
CA MET A 1 -28.57 -46.87 22.83
C MET A 1 -30.05 -46.93 22.50
N ILE A 2 -30.42 -47.75 21.50
CA ILE A 2 -31.77 -48.31 21.21
C ILE A 2 -32.78 -47.33 20.57
N LEU A 3 -33.01 -47.42 19.24
CA LEU A 3 -34.05 -48.19 18.49
C LEU A 3 -35.47 -47.57 18.61
N PHE A 4 -36.07 -47.03 17.54
CA PHE A 4 -36.89 -47.68 16.49
C PHE A 4 -38.15 -48.40 17.01
N ILE A 5 -39.32 -48.09 16.40
CA ILE A 5 -40.36 -48.99 15.83
C ILE A 5 -41.74 -48.27 15.80
N MET A 6 -42.32 -48.01 14.61
CA MET A 6 -43.49 -48.67 13.93
C MET A 6 -44.83 -48.52 14.70
N GLN A 7 -46.06 -48.52 14.17
CA GLN A 7 -46.81 -48.80 12.93
C GLN A 7 -48.07 -47.86 13.02
N GLY A 8 -48.74 -47.37 11.97
CA GLY A 8 -49.51 -48.09 10.94
C GLY A 8 -50.98 -48.32 11.38
N MET A 9 -51.98 -47.70 10.72
CA MET A 9 -53.43 -48.06 10.69
C MET A 9 -54.13 -47.17 9.62
N LYS A 10 -54.54 -47.70 8.45
CA LYS A 10 -55.81 -48.38 8.09
C LYS A 10 -57.05 -47.48 8.06
N HIS A 11 -57.63 -47.30 6.86
CA HIS A 11 -59.06 -47.20 6.51
C HIS A 11 -59.16 -46.95 5.00
N SER A 12 -60.16 -47.35 4.21
CA SER A 12 -61.10 -48.48 4.14
C SER A 12 -61.74 -48.36 2.75
N TYR A 13 -62.11 -49.48 2.15
CA TYR A 13 -62.64 -49.66 0.79
C TYR A 13 -64.04 -49.07 0.56
N HIS A 14 -64.30 -48.61 -0.67
CA HIS A 14 -65.60 -48.76 -1.34
C HIS A 14 -65.40 -49.08 -2.82
N ALA A 15 -66.09 -50.14 -3.27
CA ALA A 15 -66.10 -50.72 -4.61
C ALA A 15 -67.17 -50.09 -5.50
N LEU A 16 -67.00 -50.19 -6.83
CA LEU A 16 -68.01 -50.24 -7.92
C LEU A 16 -67.23 -50.48 -9.24
N GLN A 17 -67.07 -51.73 -9.69
CA GLN A 17 -67.85 -52.45 -10.72
C GLN A 17 -67.84 -51.87 -12.15
N ASN A 18 -67.40 -52.74 -13.07
CA ASN A 18 -67.68 -52.84 -14.52
C ASN A 18 -67.18 -51.75 -15.47
N SER A 19 -66.18 -52.09 -16.29
CA SER A 19 -66.41 -52.54 -17.69
C SER A 19 -65.08 -52.76 -18.41
N TRP A 20 -64.92 -53.96 -18.97
CA TRP A 20 -63.76 -54.39 -19.73
C TRP A 20 -63.90 -53.88 -21.17
N ILE A 21 -63.05 -52.94 -21.58
CA ILE A 21 -62.80 -52.64 -22.98
C ILE A 21 -61.29 -52.63 -23.19
N PHE A 22 -60.79 -53.74 -23.74
CA PHE A 22 -59.45 -53.86 -24.30
C PHE A 22 -59.36 -52.97 -25.54
N VAL A 23 -58.62 -51.87 -25.45
CA VAL A 23 -58.08 -51.18 -26.63
C VAL A 23 -56.58 -51.44 -26.65
N LEU A 24 -56.20 -52.44 -27.44
CA LEU A 24 -54.83 -52.65 -27.90
C LEU A 24 -54.45 -51.49 -28.83
N LEU A 25 -53.91 -50.42 -28.27
CA LEU A 25 -53.18 -49.40 -29.02
C LEU A 25 -51.77 -49.93 -29.25
N VAL A 26 -51.58 -50.48 -30.45
CA VAL A 26 -50.29 -50.77 -31.04
C VAL A 26 -49.53 -49.45 -31.15
N MET A 27 -48.59 -49.20 -30.24
CA MET A 27 -47.65 -48.09 -30.40
C MET A 27 -46.68 -48.45 -31.52
N PRO A 28 -46.62 -47.68 -32.63
CA PRO A 28 -45.51 -47.81 -33.54
C PRO A 28 -44.28 -47.32 -32.80
N ALA A 29 -43.41 -48.26 -32.43
CA ALA A 29 -42.00 -47.96 -32.28
C ALA A 29 -41.57 -47.29 -33.58
N TRP A 30 -41.24 -46.01 -33.54
CA TRP A 30 -40.35 -45.26 -34.43
C TRP A 30 -40.23 -43.84 -33.87
N PHE A 31 -39.04 -43.27 -34.01
CA PHE A 31 -38.53 -42.06 -33.35
C PHE A 31 -38.09 -42.23 -31.90
N ILE A 32 -36.95 -42.92 -31.75
CA ILE A 32 -35.92 -42.44 -30.83
C ILE A 32 -35.58 -41.02 -31.31
N ALA A 33 -36.18 -40.01 -30.69
CA ALA A 33 -35.63 -38.68 -30.76
C ALA A 33 -34.25 -38.78 -30.10
N SER A 34 -33.22 -38.80 -30.94
CA SER A 34 -31.87 -38.57 -30.50
C SER A 34 -31.88 -37.22 -29.78
N ASN A 35 -31.88 -37.25 -28.44
CA ASN A 35 -31.50 -36.11 -27.63
C ASN A 35 -30.00 -35.90 -27.83
N THR A 36 -29.60 -35.49 -29.04
CA THR A 36 -28.39 -34.71 -29.21
C THR A 36 -28.67 -33.42 -28.47
N VAL A 37 -28.11 -33.31 -27.26
CA VAL A 37 -27.89 -32.00 -26.66
C VAL A 37 -27.03 -31.26 -27.67
N GLU A 38 -27.64 -30.39 -28.45
CA GLU A 38 -26.93 -29.39 -29.23
C GLU A 38 -26.24 -28.49 -28.20
N CYS A 39 -24.96 -28.73 -27.95
CA CYS A 39 -24.11 -27.76 -27.27
C CYS A 39 -24.09 -26.50 -28.14
N ARG A 40 -24.97 -25.54 -27.86
CA ARG A 40 -24.84 -24.19 -28.41
C ARG A 40 -23.46 -23.67 -28.00
N ALA A 41 -22.81 -22.92 -28.89
CA ALA A 41 -21.55 -22.22 -28.63
C ALA A 41 -21.57 -21.35 -27.34
N GLU A 42 -22.76 -21.10 -26.79
CA GLU A 42 -23.05 -20.42 -25.53
C GLU A 42 -22.68 -21.23 -24.26
N GLN A 43 -22.31 -22.52 -24.38
CA GLN A 43 -21.93 -23.38 -23.25
C GLN A 43 -20.44 -23.76 -23.21
N VAL A 44 -19.55 -23.04 -23.89
CA VAL A 44 -18.12 -23.30 -23.73
C VAL A 44 -17.64 -22.69 -22.41
N ASN A 45 -17.71 -23.50 -21.35
CA ASN A 45 -17.09 -23.15 -20.09
C ASN A 45 -15.57 -23.30 -20.23
N CYS A 46 -14.88 -22.21 -20.60
CA CYS A 46 -13.44 -22.16 -20.78
C CYS A 46 -12.66 -22.69 -19.55
N ASP A 47 -13.18 -22.49 -18.34
CA ASP A 47 -12.54 -22.97 -17.10
C ASP A 47 -12.48 -24.51 -17.03
N THR A 48 -13.25 -25.24 -17.84
CA THR A 48 -13.15 -26.71 -17.91
C THR A 48 -11.78 -27.15 -18.40
N CYS A 49 -11.17 -26.41 -19.34
CA CYS A 49 -9.85 -26.70 -19.89
C CYS A 49 -8.77 -25.73 -19.37
N HIS A 50 -9.14 -24.50 -18.99
CA HIS A 50 -8.23 -23.43 -18.58
C HIS A 50 -8.43 -23.00 -17.13
N SER A 51 -8.84 -23.93 -16.26
CA SER A 51 -9.01 -23.67 -14.82
C SER A 51 -7.76 -23.10 -14.16
N ASP A 52 -6.58 -23.42 -14.69
CA ASP A 52 -5.30 -22.90 -14.22
C ASP A 52 -5.17 -21.38 -14.32
N LEU A 53 -5.80 -20.75 -15.31
CA LEU A 53 -5.77 -19.31 -15.50
C LEU A 53 -6.55 -18.57 -14.41
N SER A 54 -7.64 -19.16 -13.91
CA SER A 54 -8.52 -18.57 -12.90
C SER A 54 -8.33 -19.18 -11.50
N ALA A 55 -7.46 -20.17 -11.32
CA ALA A 55 -7.33 -20.94 -10.07
C ALA A 55 -6.84 -20.14 -8.85
N LYS A 56 -6.14 -19.02 -9.06
CA LYS A 56 -5.52 -18.26 -7.96
C LYS A 56 -6.53 -17.52 -7.08
N LYS A 57 -6.11 -17.19 -5.85
CA LYS A 57 -6.98 -16.66 -4.78
C LYS A 57 -7.80 -15.43 -5.20
N ASN A 58 -7.15 -14.43 -5.80
CA ASN A 58 -7.81 -13.20 -6.21
C ASN A 58 -8.05 -13.27 -7.72
N ARG A 59 -9.30 -13.48 -8.13
CA ARG A 59 -9.71 -13.46 -9.53
C ARG A 59 -10.11 -12.05 -9.94
N HIS A 60 -9.75 -11.66 -11.16
CA HIS A 60 -10.23 -10.39 -11.70
C HIS A 60 -11.75 -10.46 -11.89
N ALA A 61 -12.47 -9.42 -11.48
CA ALA A 61 -13.93 -9.39 -11.57
C ALA A 61 -14.43 -9.57 -13.01
N ALA A 62 -13.66 -9.11 -14.00
CA ALA A 62 -14.04 -9.33 -15.41
C ALA A 62 -14.03 -10.80 -15.81
N VAL A 63 -13.21 -11.65 -15.18
CA VAL A 63 -13.25 -13.11 -15.45
C VAL A 63 -14.59 -13.70 -15.00
N GLN A 64 -15.20 -13.16 -13.95
CA GLN A 64 -16.53 -13.59 -13.49
C GLN A 64 -17.65 -13.12 -14.42
N MET A 65 -17.41 -12.10 -15.24
CA MET A 65 -18.32 -11.69 -16.32
C MET A 65 -18.23 -12.60 -17.56
N GLY A 66 -17.33 -13.59 -17.54
CA GLY A 66 -17.10 -14.53 -18.63
C GLY A 66 -15.91 -14.14 -19.50
N CYS A 67 -15.16 -15.15 -19.97
CA CYS A 67 -13.96 -14.97 -20.79
C CYS A 67 -14.16 -14.09 -22.04
N PRO A 68 -15.29 -14.13 -22.76
CA PRO A 68 -15.53 -13.28 -23.93
C PRO A 68 -15.54 -11.78 -23.64
N SER A 69 -15.64 -11.35 -22.37
CA SER A 69 -15.54 -9.92 -22.00
C SER A 69 -14.23 -9.29 -22.46
N CYS A 70 -13.16 -10.09 -22.49
CA CYS A 70 -11.85 -9.69 -22.98
C CYS A 70 -11.45 -10.49 -24.23
N HIS A 71 -11.86 -11.76 -24.35
CA HIS A 71 -11.50 -12.67 -25.43
C HIS A 71 -12.61 -12.83 -26.48
N SER A 72 -13.08 -11.73 -27.06
CA SER A 72 -14.13 -11.78 -28.09
C SER A 72 -13.65 -12.30 -29.46
N GLY A 73 -12.34 -12.50 -29.62
CA GLY A 73 -11.68 -12.93 -30.86
C GLY A 73 -11.35 -14.41 -30.90
N ILE A 74 -11.94 -15.24 -30.04
CA ILE A 74 -11.71 -16.69 -29.95
C ILE A 74 -12.92 -17.43 -30.50
N ASP A 75 -12.68 -18.30 -31.50
CA ASP A 75 -13.67 -19.30 -31.90
C ASP A 75 -13.49 -20.56 -31.03
N ALA A 76 -14.46 -20.77 -30.14
CA ALA A 76 -14.46 -21.84 -29.17
C ALA A 76 -14.95 -23.19 -29.75
N ALA A 77 -15.40 -23.23 -31.01
CA ALA A 77 -15.83 -24.45 -31.70
C ALA A 77 -14.64 -25.35 -32.10
N ASP A 78 -13.44 -24.80 -32.23
CA ASP A 78 -12.21 -25.52 -32.60
C ASP A 78 -11.26 -25.68 -31.40
N ILE A 79 -10.55 -26.81 -31.29
CA ILE A 79 -9.43 -27.00 -30.33
C ILE A 79 -8.21 -27.57 -31.09
N PRO A 80 -7.05 -26.89 -31.11
CA PRO A 80 -6.75 -25.58 -30.53
C PRO A 80 -7.60 -24.46 -31.14
N HIS A 81 -8.05 -23.51 -30.30
CA HIS A 81 -8.94 -22.42 -30.73
C HIS A 81 -8.33 -21.59 -31.86
N LYS A 82 -9.14 -21.31 -32.90
CA LYS A 82 -8.78 -20.36 -33.96
C LYS A 82 -9.08 -18.94 -33.50
N LYS A 83 -8.23 -18.00 -33.91
CA LYS A 83 -8.48 -16.57 -33.70
C LYS A 83 -9.36 -16.04 -34.82
N THR A 84 -10.40 -15.29 -34.47
CA THR A 84 -11.27 -14.59 -35.43
C THR A 84 -10.78 -13.18 -35.73
N ASN A 85 -9.77 -12.69 -34.99
CA ASN A 85 -9.15 -11.39 -35.20
C ASN A 85 -7.60 -11.45 -35.19
N LYS A 86 -6.97 -10.33 -35.52
CA LYS A 86 -5.50 -10.21 -35.58
C LYS A 86 -4.85 -9.97 -34.21
N VAL A 87 -5.64 -9.66 -33.19
CA VAL A 87 -5.15 -9.30 -31.84
C VAL A 87 -4.51 -10.52 -31.18
N ALA A 88 -3.49 -10.30 -30.36
CA ALA A 88 -2.86 -11.38 -29.61
C ALA A 88 -3.90 -12.09 -28.72
N LYS A 89 -3.81 -13.43 -28.63
CA LYS A 89 -4.68 -14.28 -27.78
C LYS A 89 -6.19 -14.09 -27.99
N GLY A 90 -6.61 -13.59 -29.17
CA GLY A 90 -8.02 -13.36 -29.48
C GLY A 90 -8.67 -12.31 -28.58
N LEU A 91 -7.91 -11.33 -28.09
CA LEU A 91 -8.44 -10.24 -27.28
C LEU A 91 -9.32 -9.30 -28.11
N ALA A 92 -10.24 -8.58 -27.47
CA ALA A 92 -11.12 -7.60 -28.13
C ALA A 92 -10.34 -6.40 -28.69
N SER A 93 -9.24 -6.01 -28.04
CA SER A 93 -8.31 -4.97 -28.47
C SER A 93 -6.94 -5.15 -27.81
N GLU A 94 -5.91 -4.48 -28.34
CA GLU A 94 -4.58 -4.50 -27.72
C GLU A 94 -4.55 -3.67 -26.42
N PRO A 95 -3.85 -4.13 -25.36
CA PRO A 95 -3.55 -3.30 -24.20
C PRO A 95 -2.71 -2.07 -24.59
N PRO A 96 -2.92 -0.90 -23.96
CA PRO A 96 -3.78 -0.66 -22.81
C PRO A 96 -5.24 -0.32 -23.16
N ALA A 97 -5.59 -0.20 -24.44
CA ALA A 97 -6.94 0.19 -24.87
C ALA A 97 -8.02 -0.76 -24.34
N LEU A 98 -7.72 -2.06 -24.31
CA LEU A 98 -8.60 -3.07 -23.70
C LEU A 98 -8.90 -2.76 -22.23
N CYS A 99 -7.88 -2.41 -21.46
CA CYS A 99 -8.00 -2.15 -20.04
C CYS A 99 -8.83 -0.88 -19.80
N TYR A 100 -8.62 0.16 -20.62
CA TYR A 100 -9.36 1.42 -20.53
C TYR A 100 -10.83 1.32 -20.97
N GLY A 101 -11.25 0.20 -21.56
CA GLY A 101 -12.67 -0.08 -21.81
C GLY A 101 -13.49 -0.12 -20.51
N CYS A 102 -12.86 -0.47 -19.39
CA CYS A 102 -13.50 -0.50 -18.07
C CYS A 102 -12.78 0.38 -17.02
N HIS A 103 -11.45 0.47 -17.08
CA HIS A 103 -10.68 1.26 -16.11
C HIS A 103 -10.58 2.72 -16.55
N ASP A 104 -10.91 3.64 -15.65
CA ASP A 104 -10.83 5.07 -15.93
C ASP A 104 -9.41 5.50 -16.32
N LYS A 105 -9.23 5.99 -17.54
CA LYS A 105 -7.95 6.51 -18.03
C LYS A 105 -7.44 7.71 -17.19
N GLY A 106 -8.34 8.47 -16.58
CA GLY A 106 -8.03 9.63 -15.75
C GLY A 106 -7.11 9.31 -14.58
N VAL A 107 -7.24 8.13 -13.98
CA VAL A 107 -6.39 7.74 -12.84
C VAL A 107 -4.93 7.48 -13.24
N PHE A 108 -4.66 7.26 -14.53
CA PHE A 108 -3.32 6.99 -15.07
C PHE A 108 -2.67 8.20 -15.74
N SER A 109 -3.40 9.31 -15.87
CA SER A 109 -3.00 10.46 -16.69
C SER A 109 -2.93 11.77 -15.88
N LYS A 110 -2.47 11.68 -14.62
CA LYS A 110 -2.29 12.85 -13.74
C LYS A 110 -0.97 13.58 -14.04
N LYS A 111 -0.70 14.67 -13.32
CA LYS A 111 0.49 15.53 -13.49
C LYS A 111 1.81 14.73 -13.51
N THR A 112 1.97 13.81 -12.58
CA THR A 112 3.16 12.94 -12.48
C THR A 112 2.71 11.51 -12.72
N VAL A 113 3.16 10.93 -13.83
CA VAL A 113 2.85 9.56 -14.24
C VAL A 113 4.06 8.68 -13.96
N HIS A 114 3.84 7.48 -13.44
CA HIS A 114 4.90 6.53 -13.18
C HIS A 114 5.47 6.00 -14.51
N PRO A 115 6.78 6.10 -14.76
CA PRO A 115 7.37 5.64 -16.02
C PRO A 115 7.12 4.17 -16.34
N ALA A 116 6.96 3.32 -15.31
CA ALA A 116 6.69 1.90 -15.54
C ALA A 116 5.36 1.64 -16.26
N LEU A 117 4.44 2.61 -16.34
CA LEU A 117 3.24 2.47 -17.17
C LEU A 117 3.57 2.27 -18.66
N GLN A 118 4.75 2.71 -19.12
CA GLN A 118 5.21 2.45 -20.49
C GLN A 118 5.53 0.97 -20.75
N MET A 119 5.80 0.19 -19.70
CA MET A 119 5.99 -1.26 -19.82
C MET A 119 4.65 -2.00 -20.01
N GLY A 120 3.53 -1.31 -19.77
CA GLY A 120 2.18 -1.84 -19.88
C GLY A 120 1.64 -2.38 -18.56
N CYS A 121 0.31 -2.48 -18.46
CA CYS A 121 -0.39 -2.90 -17.24
C CYS A 121 0.03 -4.31 -16.77
N LEU A 122 0.35 -5.17 -17.74
CA LEU A 122 0.65 -6.59 -17.52
C LEU A 122 2.05 -6.83 -16.93
N SER A 123 2.93 -5.82 -16.92
CA SER A 123 4.22 -5.90 -16.21
C SER A 123 4.05 -5.94 -14.69
N CYS A 124 2.88 -5.56 -14.18
CA CYS A 124 2.57 -5.58 -12.76
C CYS A 124 1.34 -6.41 -12.43
N HIS A 125 0.32 -6.45 -13.30
CA HIS A 125 -0.97 -7.09 -13.03
C HIS A 125 -1.20 -8.35 -13.88
N ASN A 126 -1.73 -9.39 -13.26
CA ASN A 126 -2.29 -10.56 -13.95
C ASN A 126 -3.80 -10.36 -14.17
N PRO A 127 -4.29 -10.22 -15.41
CA PRO A 127 -5.69 -9.92 -15.70
C PRO A 127 -6.63 -11.11 -15.48
N HIS A 128 -6.11 -12.32 -15.24
CA HIS A 128 -6.92 -13.49 -14.91
C HIS A 128 -7.07 -13.62 -13.40
N ALA A 129 -5.98 -13.95 -12.70
CA ALA A 129 -5.97 -14.14 -11.25
C ALA A 129 -4.55 -14.03 -10.66
N SER A 130 -4.45 -13.67 -9.39
CA SER A 130 -3.21 -13.70 -8.62
C SER A 130 -3.42 -14.11 -7.16
N ASP A 131 -2.40 -14.69 -6.54
CA ASP A 131 -2.40 -14.92 -5.09
C ASP A 131 -2.16 -13.63 -4.31
N ASN A 132 -1.61 -12.61 -4.98
CA ASN A 132 -1.37 -11.28 -4.42
C ASN A 132 -2.60 -10.38 -4.62
N GLU A 133 -2.83 -9.49 -3.65
CA GLU A 133 -3.88 -8.48 -3.76
C GLU A 133 -3.72 -7.61 -5.00
N LYS A 134 -4.82 -7.00 -5.46
CA LYS A 134 -4.85 -6.14 -6.66
C LYS A 134 -4.27 -6.81 -7.90
N LEU A 135 -4.27 -8.15 -7.94
CA LEU A 135 -3.82 -8.95 -9.05
C LEU A 135 -2.33 -8.81 -9.37
N LEU A 136 -1.49 -8.45 -8.39
CA LEU A 136 -0.08 -8.24 -8.66
C LEU A 136 0.64 -9.54 -9.04
N ILE A 137 1.53 -9.51 -10.02
CA ILE A 137 2.31 -10.70 -10.45
C ILE A 137 3.35 -11.12 -9.40
N THR A 138 3.73 -10.19 -8.52
CA THR A 138 4.69 -10.38 -7.43
C THR A 138 4.15 -9.64 -6.21
N PRO A 139 4.30 -10.17 -4.98
CA PRO A 139 3.90 -9.44 -3.78
C PRO A 139 4.66 -8.12 -3.63
N MET A 140 4.06 -7.15 -2.93
CA MET A 140 4.79 -6.00 -2.44
C MET A 140 5.58 -6.39 -1.17
N PRO A 141 6.78 -5.82 -0.96
CA PRO A 141 7.42 -4.77 -1.76
C PRO A 141 8.26 -5.29 -2.94
N ASP A 142 8.39 -6.61 -3.10
CA ASP A 142 9.32 -7.20 -4.08
C ASP A 142 9.03 -6.77 -5.52
N LEU A 143 7.75 -6.60 -5.88
CA LEU A 143 7.38 -6.03 -7.19
C LEU A 143 8.05 -4.68 -7.46
N CYS A 144 8.05 -3.78 -6.47
CA CYS A 144 8.68 -2.46 -6.59
C CYS A 144 10.19 -2.59 -6.75
N PHE A 145 10.80 -3.55 -6.04
CA PHE A 145 12.24 -3.79 -6.06
C PHE A 145 12.74 -4.55 -7.30
N THR A 146 11.85 -4.95 -8.20
CA THR A 146 12.26 -5.42 -9.54
C THR A 146 12.99 -4.32 -10.33
N CYS A 147 12.72 -3.05 -10.03
CA CYS A 147 13.37 -1.90 -10.66
C CYS A 147 13.96 -0.92 -9.64
N HIS A 148 13.32 -0.72 -8.49
CA HIS A 148 13.83 0.18 -7.47
C HIS A 148 14.92 -0.49 -6.64
N ASP A 149 16.08 0.15 -6.54
CA ASP A 149 17.19 -0.35 -5.75
C ASP A 149 16.83 -0.43 -4.26
N LYS A 150 16.67 -1.65 -3.76
CA LYS A 150 16.34 -1.96 -2.36
C LYS A 150 17.35 -1.36 -1.38
N ALA A 151 18.63 -1.22 -1.76
CA ALA A 151 19.64 -0.66 -0.88
C ALA A 151 19.35 0.81 -0.47
N LYS A 152 18.61 1.55 -1.32
CA LYS A 152 18.19 2.93 -1.03
C LYS A 152 17.06 3.04 0.00
N PHE A 153 16.48 1.91 0.40
CA PHE A 153 15.39 1.83 1.38
C PHE A 153 15.80 1.08 2.64
N SER A 154 17.10 0.76 2.76
CA SER A 154 17.71 0.18 3.96
C SER A 154 18.56 1.20 4.70
N GLY A 155 18.71 1.00 6.01
CA GLY A 155 19.60 1.75 6.89
C GLY A 155 19.46 1.27 8.32
N ALA A 156 20.21 1.83 9.26
CA ALA A 156 20.10 1.47 10.68
C ALA A 156 18.68 1.67 11.24
N VAL A 157 17.94 2.66 10.73
CA VAL A 157 16.54 2.94 11.05
C VAL A 157 15.74 3.00 9.75
N VAL A 158 14.75 2.12 9.63
CA VAL A 158 13.81 2.09 8.51
C VAL A 158 12.45 2.55 9.00
N HIS A 159 11.82 3.43 8.24
CA HIS A 159 10.47 3.90 8.54
C HIS A 159 9.49 2.73 8.46
N SER A 160 8.66 2.55 9.49
CA SER A 160 7.82 1.36 9.64
C SER A 160 7.00 1.00 8.40
N PRO A 161 6.30 1.92 7.72
CA PRO A 161 5.57 1.59 6.49
C PRO A 161 6.46 1.00 5.40
N VAL A 162 7.72 1.45 5.31
CA VAL A 162 8.70 0.94 4.33
C VAL A 162 9.21 -0.43 4.76
N SER A 163 9.48 -0.65 6.04
CA SER A 163 9.99 -1.94 6.54
C SER A 163 9.01 -3.10 6.34
N ILE A 164 7.70 -2.80 6.29
CA ILE A 164 6.64 -3.79 6.02
C ILE A 164 6.06 -3.70 4.60
N GLY A 165 6.73 -2.96 3.70
CA GLY A 165 6.40 -2.95 2.27
C GLY A 165 5.14 -2.18 1.87
N LEU A 166 4.63 -1.29 2.73
CA LEU A 166 3.48 -0.42 2.44
C LEU A 166 3.88 0.82 1.63
N CYS A 167 4.57 0.62 0.50
CA CYS A 167 5.00 1.69 -0.40
C CYS A 167 3.81 2.55 -0.86
N THR A 168 2.67 1.90 -1.09
CA THR A 168 1.44 2.51 -1.58
C THR A 168 0.65 3.24 -0.51
N SER A 169 1.08 3.26 0.75
CA SER A 169 0.48 4.15 1.76
C SER A 169 0.81 5.61 1.46
N CYS A 170 2.01 5.87 0.95
CA CYS A 170 2.47 7.22 0.61
C CYS A 170 2.45 7.50 -0.89
N HIS A 171 2.70 6.48 -1.72
CA HIS A 171 2.80 6.63 -3.18
C HIS A 171 1.58 6.09 -3.93
N ASP A 172 1.22 6.73 -5.03
CA ASP A 172 0.32 6.20 -6.05
C ASP A 172 1.17 5.53 -7.15
N PRO A 173 1.15 4.20 -7.31
CA PRO A 173 2.06 3.50 -8.23
C PRO A 173 1.76 3.78 -9.72
N HIS A 174 0.64 4.44 -10.02
CA HIS A 174 0.24 4.77 -11.39
C HIS A 174 0.52 6.24 -11.71
N ALA A 175 -0.14 7.16 -11.01
CA ALA A 175 0.00 8.58 -11.25
C ALA A 175 -0.50 9.41 -10.07
N SER A 176 0.15 10.55 -9.81
CA SER A 176 -0.28 11.51 -8.79
C SER A 176 -0.32 12.94 -9.34
N ALA A 177 -1.08 13.80 -8.66
CA ALA A 177 -0.98 15.25 -8.82
C ALA A 177 0.34 15.80 -8.22
N GLN A 178 1.02 15.03 -7.37
CA GLN A 178 2.25 15.42 -6.69
C GLN A 178 3.48 14.77 -7.31
N GLU A 179 4.62 15.44 -7.17
CA GLU A 179 5.91 14.90 -7.55
C GLU A 179 6.23 13.61 -6.79
N LYS A 180 7.12 12.79 -7.36
CA LYS A 180 7.52 11.49 -6.79
C LYS A 180 6.33 10.58 -6.48
N LEU A 181 5.20 10.80 -7.16
CA LEU A 181 3.97 10.02 -7.02
C LEU A 181 3.35 10.05 -5.62
N LEU A 182 3.60 11.09 -4.82
CA LEU A 182 3.03 11.16 -3.47
C LEU A 182 1.51 11.33 -3.50
N LYS A 183 0.76 10.66 -2.63
CA LYS A 183 -0.71 10.79 -2.58
C LYS A 183 -1.20 12.17 -2.14
N ALA A 184 -0.37 12.90 -1.38
CA ALA A 184 -0.61 14.26 -0.92
C ALA A 184 0.73 15.01 -0.81
N SER A 185 0.67 16.34 -0.79
CA SER A 185 1.84 17.18 -0.51
C SER A 185 2.24 17.07 0.96
N MET A 186 3.51 17.34 1.27
CA MET A 186 3.91 17.59 2.65
C MET A 186 3.43 18.99 3.08
N PRO A 187 2.99 19.15 4.35
CA PRO A 187 3.06 18.18 5.43
C PRO A 187 1.83 17.25 5.53
N ASP A 188 0.78 17.49 4.76
CA ASP A 188 -0.50 16.78 4.87
C ASP A 188 -0.36 15.26 4.71
N LEU A 189 0.51 14.82 3.81
CA LEU A 189 0.83 13.39 3.66
C LEU A 189 1.33 12.78 4.98
N CYS A 190 2.21 13.46 5.69
CA CYS A 190 2.75 12.98 6.96
C CYS A 190 1.65 12.92 8.03
N PHE A 191 0.76 13.91 8.03
CA PHE A 191 -0.36 14.00 8.98
C PHE A 191 -1.52 13.05 8.69
N THR A 192 -1.45 12.24 7.62
CA THR A 192 -2.35 11.09 7.46
C THR A 192 -2.16 10.04 8.56
N CYS A 193 -0.99 10.04 9.22
CA CYS A 193 -0.69 9.12 10.33
C CYS A 193 -0.07 9.83 11.55
N HIS A 194 0.76 10.85 11.35
CA HIS A 194 1.39 11.56 12.46
C HIS A 194 0.47 12.61 13.05
N ASP A 195 0.41 12.69 14.38
CA ASP A 195 -0.36 13.73 15.06
C ASP A 195 0.19 15.12 14.74
N LYS A 196 -0.70 16.03 14.35
CA LYS A 196 -0.39 17.42 13.99
C LYS A 196 -0.12 18.30 15.21
N GLY A 197 -0.62 17.93 16.39
CA GLY A 197 -0.52 18.73 17.61
C GLY A 197 0.93 19.19 17.93
N PRO A 198 1.91 18.27 18.03
CA PRO A 198 3.31 18.60 18.29
C PRO A 198 4.00 19.49 17.25
N PHE A 199 3.39 19.72 16.08
CA PHE A 199 3.95 20.51 14.99
C PHE A 199 3.28 21.89 14.85
N THR A 200 2.22 22.16 15.62
CA THR A 200 1.37 23.35 15.45
C THR A 200 1.16 24.12 16.75
N ARG A 201 2.10 24.01 17.69
CA ARG A 201 2.09 24.79 18.93
C ARG A 201 2.38 26.27 18.68
N LYS A 202 2.32 27.10 19.74
CA LYS A 202 2.36 28.57 19.64
C LYS A 202 3.51 29.13 18.79
N THR A 203 4.72 28.59 18.96
CA THR A 203 5.89 28.94 18.18
C THR A 203 6.26 27.75 17.30
N VAL A 204 6.11 27.87 15.99
CA VAL A 204 6.46 26.82 15.03
C VAL A 204 7.80 27.14 14.37
N HIS A 205 8.65 26.13 14.21
CA HIS A 205 9.90 26.28 13.50
C HIS A 205 9.63 26.52 12.01
N ALA A 206 10.28 27.52 11.40
CA ALA A 206 9.98 27.95 10.03
C ALA A 206 9.98 26.81 8.97
N PRO A 207 10.95 25.87 8.95
CA PRO A 207 10.90 24.74 8.02
C PRO A 207 9.67 23.84 8.24
N VAL A 208 9.23 23.67 9.48
CA VAL A 208 8.03 22.88 9.81
C VAL A 208 6.76 23.62 9.40
N ALA A 209 6.69 24.92 9.65
CA ALA A 209 5.57 25.76 9.19
C ALA A 209 5.45 25.74 7.65
N GLY A 210 6.58 25.66 6.95
CA GLY A 210 6.65 25.52 5.49
C GLY A 210 6.46 24.09 4.97
N GLY A 211 6.19 23.10 5.83
CA GLY A 211 5.98 21.71 5.40
C GLY A 211 7.24 20.98 4.90
N MET A 212 8.43 21.48 5.23
CA MET A 212 9.72 20.95 4.75
C MET A 212 10.21 19.77 5.59
N CYS A 213 9.34 18.79 5.87
CA CYS A 213 9.65 17.63 6.71
C CYS A 213 10.91 16.89 6.21
N ALA A 214 10.99 16.73 4.88
CA ALA A 214 12.09 16.05 4.21
C ALA A 214 13.40 16.86 4.15
N GLY A 215 13.41 18.10 4.66
CA GLY A 215 14.64 18.89 4.80
C GLY A 215 15.51 18.43 5.97
N CYS A 216 14.91 17.72 6.93
CA CYS A 216 15.63 17.16 8.08
C CYS A 216 15.46 15.64 8.21
N HIS A 217 14.35 15.08 7.71
CA HIS A 217 14.05 13.66 7.80
C HIS A 217 14.13 12.94 6.45
N SER A 218 14.62 11.71 6.45
CA SER A 218 14.46 10.76 5.36
C SER A 218 13.12 10.02 5.53
N PRO A 219 12.16 10.11 4.60
CA PRO A 219 10.87 9.45 4.74
C PRO A 219 10.95 7.91 4.59
N HIS A 220 12.11 7.36 4.20
CA HIS A 220 12.30 5.92 3.99
C HIS A 220 13.20 5.28 5.03
N ALA A 221 14.48 5.65 5.06
CA ALA A 221 15.47 5.07 5.95
C ALA A 221 16.60 6.06 6.22
N SER A 222 17.25 5.91 7.37
CA SER A 222 18.47 6.64 7.71
C SER A 222 19.36 5.82 8.63
N GLU A 223 20.65 6.14 8.63
CA GLU A 223 21.60 5.68 9.65
C GLU A 223 21.37 6.34 11.02
N GLU A 224 20.65 7.46 11.04
CA GLU A 224 20.43 8.27 12.23
C GLU A 224 19.03 8.07 12.81
N GLN A 225 18.97 8.08 14.15
CA GLN A 225 17.73 7.93 14.90
C GLN A 225 16.69 8.97 14.48
N LYS A 226 15.41 8.59 14.56
CA LYS A 226 14.28 9.42 14.11
C LYS A 226 14.36 9.79 12.63
N LEU A 227 15.03 8.96 11.83
CA LEU A 227 15.17 9.13 10.39
C LEU A 227 15.83 10.46 9.99
N LEU A 228 16.73 11.02 10.81
CA LEU A 228 17.37 12.29 10.47
C LEU A 228 18.33 12.13 9.29
N LEU A 229 18.47 13.13 8.42
CA LEU A 229 19.39 13.05 7.27
C LEU A 229 20.87 13.00 7.69
N LYS A 230 21.19 13.58 8.85
CA LYS A 230 22.52 13.60 9.46
C LYS A 230 22.40 13.55 10.98
N ARG A 231 23.55 13.49 11.65
CA ARG A 231 23.60 13.58 13.12
C ARG A 231 22.83 14.79 13.64
N PRO A 232 22.19 14.69 14.82
CA PRO A 232 21.30 15.73 15.34
C PRO A 232 21.90 17.15 15.36
N ILE A 233 23.19 17.28 15.70
CA ILE A 233 23.88 18.58 15.72
C ILE A 233 24.09 19.10 14.29
N SER A 234 24.54 18.23 13.39
CA SER A 234 24.88 18.58 12.01
C SER A 234 23.68 19.11 11.24
N VAL A 235 22.50 18.49 11.39
CA VAL A 235 21.26 18.94 10.73
C VAL A 235 20.93 20.39 11.11
N CYS A 236 21.13 20.76 12.38
CA CYS A 236 20.89 22.14 12.82
C CYS A 236 21.94 23.12 12.25
N LEU A 237 23.21 22.73 12.27
CA LEU A 237 24.32 23.62 11.91
C LEU A 237 24.44 23.91 10.42
N GLU A 238 23.77 23.14 9.56
CA GLU A 238 23.67 23.44 8.13
C GLU A 238 23.00 24.79 7.86
N CYS A 239 22.04 25.19 8.69
CA CYS A 239 21.38 26.49 8.59
C CYS A 239 21.79 27.44 9.72
N HIS A 240 22.08 26.91 10.91
CA HIS A 240 22.38 27.70 12.11
C HIS A 240 23.87 27.74 12.45
N ALA A 241 24.75 27.83 11.45
CA ALA A 241 26.21 27.85 11.65
C ALA A 241 26.68 29.00 12.58
N GLU A 242 26.00 30.14 12.55
CA GLU A 242 26.32 31.32 13.36
C GLU A 242 26.16 31.11 14.87
N VAL A 243 25.35 30.11 15.29
CA VAL A 243 25.22 29.74 16.72
C VAL A 243 26.57 29.30 17.30
N MET A 244 27.45 28.73 16.47
CA MET A 244 28.78 28.30 16.89
C MET A 244 29.80 29.45 16.98
N LYS A 245 29.44 30.65 16.47
CA LYS A 245 30.33 31.82 16.43
C LYS A 245 29.91 32.95 17.37
N THR A 246 28.73 32.83 17.97
CA THR A 246 28.15 33.86 18.84
C THR A 246 28.03 33.34 20.28
N PRO A 247 27.93 34.24 21.29
CA PRO A 247 27.69 33.83 22.68
C PRO A 247 26.39 33.02 22.81
N HIS A 248 26.53 31.74 23.15
CA HIS A 248 25.43 30.80 23.28
C HIS A 248 25.73 29.81 24.42
N ALA A 249 24.71 29.13 24.95
CA ALA A 249 24.90 28.14 26.02
C ALA A 249 25.90 27.03 25.66
N VAL A 250 26.08 26.77 24.35
CA VAL A 250 26.95 25.71 23.81
C VAL A 250 28.35 26.18 23.45
N THR A 251 28.54 27.49 23.24
CA THR A 251 29.84 28.13 22.96
C THR A 251 30.43 28.79 24.21
N GLY A 252 29.57 29.12 25.19
CA GLY A 252 29.91 29.79 26.43
C GLY A 252 29.50 31.26 26.42
N PHE A 253 29.13 31.78 27.59
CA PHE A 253 28.88 33.21 27.83
C PHE A 253 30.08 33.90 28.50
N SER A 254 31.15 33.16 28.77
CA SER A 254 32.39 33.64 29.40
C SER A 254 33.57 32.74 28.99
N ALA A 255 34.78 33.10 29.42
CA ALA A 255 36.01 32.35 29.17
C ALA A 255 36.01 30.89 29.71
N ARG A 256 35.00 30.49 30.51
CA ARG A 256 34.88 29.13 31.07
C ARG A 256 34.23 28.10 30.13
N GLY A 257 33.91 28.47 28.89
CA GLY A 257 33.37 27.56 27.87
C GLY A 257 31.88 27.22 28.05
N GLY A 258 31.26 26.67 27.00
CA GLY A 258 29.84 26.27 26.96
C GLY A 258 29.60 24.77 27.14
N HIS A 259 28.33 24.36 27.05
CA HIS A 259 27.94 22.95 27.10
C HIS A 259 28.41 22.22 25.84
N TYR A 260 29.22 21.16 26.02
CA TYR A 260 29.69 20.31 24.92
C TYR A 260 28.54 19.54 24.26
N LEU A 261 28.46 19.64 22.93
CA LEU A 261 27.45 18.93 22.14
C LEU A 261 27.98 17.59 21.64
N GLY A 262 27.24 16.51 21.91
CA GLY A 262 27.27 15.20 21.23
C GLY A 262 28.63 14.60 20.85
N SER A 263 29.68 14.76 21.66
CA SER A 263 31.04 14.55 21.17
C SER A 263 31.35 13.11 20.72
N VAL A 264 31.89 13.00 19.49
CA VAL A 264 32.89 11.99 19.10
C VAL A 264 34.09 12.73 18.49
N LYS A 265 34.94 13.32 19.34
CA LYS A 265 36.33 13.67 18.98
C LYS A 265 37.20 12.52 19.50
N LYS A 266 37.89 11.79 18.60
CA LYS A 266 38.93 10.76 18.85
C LYS A 266 38.99 10.26 20.31
N GLY A 267 38.07 9.39 20.72
CA GLY A 267 38.13 8.68 22.02
C GLY A 267 37.43 9.34 23.23
N LYS A 268 36.76 10.49 23.10
CA LYS A 268 35.95 11.06 24.20
C LYS A 268 34.50 10.57 24.18
N LYS A 269 33.95 10.28 25.37
CA LYS A 269 32.60 9.74 25.63
C LYS A 269 31.51 10.71 25.12
N VAL A 270 30.46 10.16 24.51
CA VAL A 270 29.25 10.90 24.13
C VAL A 270 28.63 11.51 25.37
N VAL A 271 28.44 12.84 25.38
CA VAL A 271 27.74 13.54 26.47
C VAL A 271 26.27 13.18 26.36
N LYS A 272 25.71 12.57 27.41
CA LYS A 272 24.29 12.24 27.49
C LYS A 272 23.49 13.41 28.03
N ASP A 273 22.25 13.53 27.57
CA ASP A 273 21.32 14.51 28.09
C ASP A 273 20.92 14.13 29.52
N PRO A 274 21.10 15.02 30.52
CA PRO A 274 20.87 14.69 31.92
C PRO A 274 19.39 14.45 32.23
N VAL A 275 18.47 14.99 31.42
CA VAL A 275 17.02 14.80 31.55
C VAL A 275 16.56 13.67 30.63
N ARG A 276 17.06 13.63 29.39
CA ARG A 276 16.74 12.59 28.40
C ARG A 276 17.86 11.55 28.31
N LYS A 277 17.91 10.65 29.29
CA LYS A 277 19.01 9.68 29.46
C LYS A 277 19.39 8.89 28.20
N ASP A 278 18.42 8.58 27.33
CA ASP A 278 18.65 7.84 26.09
C ASP A 278 19.22 8.70 24.96
N SER A 279 19.06 10.02 25.05
CA SER A 279 19.51 10.98 24.04
C SER A 279 20.92 11.51 24.34
N GLU A 280 21.66 11.79 23.26
CA GLU A 280 22.85 12.63 23.37
C GLU A 280 22.45 14.05 23.81
N PHE A 281 23.37 14.77 24.43
CA PHE A 281 23.20 16.19 24.70
C PHE A 281 23.49 16.98 23.42
N TYR A 282 22.48 17.66 22.87
CA TYR A 282 22.58 18.45 21.63
C TYR A 282 21.68 19.68 21.68
N CYS A 283 21.56 20.45 20.59
CA CYS A 283 20.71 21.64 20.50
C CYS A 283 19.26 21.34 20.94
N GLY A 284 18.76 20.17 20.56
CA GLY A 284 17.44 19.70 20.92
C GLY A 284 17.29 19.31 22.39
N SER A 285 18.30 19.46 23.25
CA SER A 285 18.18 19.32 24.70
C SER A 285 17.50 20.53 25.34
N CYS A 286 17.70 21.71 24.74
CA CYS A 286 17.11 22.98 25.18
C CYS A 286 16.01 23.46 24.23
N HIS A 287 16.07 23.08 22.96
CA HIS A 287 15.09 23.48 21.94
C HIS A 287 14.21 22.31 21.49
N GLU A 288 12.95 22.59 21.16
CA GLU A 288 12.08 21.67 20.44
C GLU A 288 12.15 21.99 18.94
N PRO A 289 12.68 21.07 18.10
CA PRO A 289 12.97 21.35 16.70
C PRO A 289 11.72 21.54 15.82
N HIS A 290 10.53 21.16 16.27
CA HIS A 290 9.30 21.29 15.48
C HIS A 290 8.48 22.51 15.86
N SER A 291 8.01 22.55 17.10
CA SER A 291 7.24 23.66 17.64
C SER A 291 7.36 23.67 19.16
N SER A 292 7.10 24.80 19.82
CA SER A 292 7.00 24.92 21.27
C SER A 292 5.92 25.91 21.68
N ASP A 293 5.40 25.75 22.90
CA ASP A 293 4.56 26.74 23.56
C ASP A 293 5.34 27.96 24.07
N TRP A 294 6.68 27.86 24.06
CA TRP A 294 7.60 28.83 24.62
C TRP A 294 8.44 29.50 23.52
N GLY A 295 8.84 30.75 23.77
CA GLY A 295 9.61 31.54 22.82
C GLY A 295 10.95 30.88 22.45
N LYS A 296 11.47 31.21 21.26
CA LYS A 296 12.72 30.65 20.70
C LYS A 296 12.75 29.11 20.67
N LEU A 297 11.56 28.50 20.56
CA LEU A 297 11.39 27.05 20.54
C LEU A 297 11.96 26.36 21.79
N PHE A 298 11.96 27.00 22.96
CA PHE A 298 12.48 26.33 24.16
C PHE A 298 11.65 25.09 24.50
N ARG A 299 12.30 23.98 24.81
CA ARG A 299 11.61 22.73 25.17
C ARG A 299 10.83 22.87 26.48
N TYR A 300 11.38 23.60 27.43
CA TYR A 300 10.82 23.74 28.77
C TYR A 300 10.22 25.14 28.97
N LYS A 301 9.31 25.24 29.96
CA LYS A 301 8.67 26.50 30.33
C LYS A 301 9.70 27.44 30.93
N ALA A 302 10.18 28.38 30.14
CA ALA A 302 11.15 29.36 30.59
C ALA A 302 10.85 30.74 29.97
N ALA A 303 10.78 31.76 30.82
CA ALA A 303 10.65 33.16 30.40
C ALA A 303 12.02 33.78 30.03
N SER A 304 13.12 33.14 30.41
CA SER A 304 14.49 33.58 30.12
C SER A 304 15.41 32.37 29.94
N THR A 305 16.58 32.58 29.33
CA THR A 305 17.61 31.53 29.16
C THR A 305 18.02 30.93 30.51
N MET A 306 18.09 31.74 31.58
CA MET A 306 18.44 31.25 32.92
C MET A 306 17.37 30.32 33.51
N GLY A 307 16.10 30.53 33.16
CA GLY A 307 15.01 29.63 33.53
C GLY A 307 15.17 28.22 32.95
N LEU A 308 15.83 28.05 31.80
CA LEU A 308 16.14 26.72 31.29
C LEU A 308 17.19 25.99 32.12
N CYS A 309 18.17 26.70 32.69
CA CYS A 309 19.28 26.10 33.42
C CYS A 309 18.79 25.26 34.60
N GLN A 310 17.73 25.70 35.27
CA GLN A 310 17.14 25.06 36.45
C GLN A 310 16.55 23.66 36.17
N TYR A 311 16.24 23.33 34.91
CA TYR A 311 15.71 22.01 34.56
C TYR A 311 16.76 20.90 34.69
N CYS A 312 18.04 21.25 34.54
CA CYS A 312 19.16 20.28 34.56
C CYS A 312 20.12 20.52 35.74
N HIS A 313 20.22 21.76 36.23
CA HIS A 313 21.06 22.16 37.36
C HIS A 313 20.19 22.40 38.59
N LYS A 314 19.57 21.32 39.10
CA LYS A 314 18.86 21.34 40.38
C LYS A 314 19.91 21.27 41.48
N TYR A 315 20.03 22.34 42.24
CA TYR A 315 20.84 22.42 43.46
C TYR A 315 19.93 22.19 44.66
#